data_AF-A0A935GVE2-F1
#
_entry.id   AF-A0A935GVE2-F1
#
_cell.length_a   1.000
_cell.length_b   1.000
_cell.length_c   1.000
_cell.angle_alpha   90.00
_cell.angle_beta   90.00
_cell.angle_gamma   90.00
#
_symmetry.space_group_name_H-M   'P 1'
#
loop_
_entity.id
_entity.type
_entity.pdbx_description
1 polymer ?
#
loop_
_entity_poly.entity_id
_entity_poly.type
_entity_poly.pdbx_seq_one_letter_code
_entity_poly.pdbx_strand_id
1 'polypeptide(L)'
;MNRKNLPMENHIDTIIAFVNSQMDGEPVPCGGSSGLSQIEDAVRAIQNTATDYDMSMLGLRTVGAVVARVHSNLIAETALRAFLRGDEIE
;
A
#
# COMPACT_ATOMS: atom_id res chain seq x y z
N MET A 1 -12.14 0.68 -25.77
CA MET A 1 -10.92 0.94 -24.99
C MET A 1 -10.16 -0.38 -24.87
N ASN A 2 -9.02 -0.50 -25.55
CA ASN A 2 -8.16 -1.69 -25.46
C ASN A 2 -7.51 -1.73 -24.07
N ARG A 3 -7.98 -2.62 -23.19
CA ARG A 3 -7.30 -2.91 -21.92
C ARG A 3 -6.00 -3.65 -22.26
N LYS A 4 -4.87 -2.94 -22.30
CA LYS A 4 -3.56 -3.59 -22.35
C LYS A 4 -3.48 -4.51 -21.13
N ASN A 5 -3.17 -5.79 -21.34
CA ASN A 5 -2.77 -6.69 -20.25
C ASN A 5 -1.53 -6.08 -19.59
N LEU A 6 -1.70 -5.50 -18.40
CA LEU A 6 -0.58 -5.06 -17.61
C LEU A 6 0.12 -6.29 -17.03
N PRO A 7 1.45 -6.26 -16.85
CA PRO A 7 2.15 -7.26 -16.07
C PRO A 7 1.52 -7.43 -14.68
N MET A 8 1.50 -8.65 -14.13
CA MET A 8 0.95 -8.93 -12.80
C MET A 8 1.62 -8.09 -11.70
N GLU A 9 2.92 -7.82 -11.85
CA GLU A 9 3.67 -6.92 -10.98
C GLU A 9 3.03 -5.53 -10.86
N ASN A 10 2.53 -4.96 -11.96
CA ASN A 10 1.87 -3.65 -11.93
C ASN A 10 0.53 -3.69 -11.18
N HIS A 11 -0.19 -4.82 -11.22
CA HIS A 11 -1.41 -5.01 -10.44
C HIS A 11 -1.09 -5.12 -8.95
N ILE A 12 -0.01 -5.82 -8.60
CA ILE A 12 0.49 -5.89 -7.21
C ILE A 12 0.92 -4.50 -6.74
N ASP A 13 1.67 -3.74 -7.55
CA ASP A 13 2.05 -2.35 -7.25
C ASP A 13 0.83 -1.47 -6.97
N THR A 14 -0.20 -1.59 -7.80
CA THR A 14 -1.44 -0.83 -7.65
C THR A 14 -2.11 -1.13 -6.31
N ILE A 15 -2.18 -2.40 -5.90
CA ILE A 15 -2.76 -2.78 -4.61
C ILE A 15 -1.88 -2.31 -3.45
N ILE A 16 -0.57 -2.46 -3.54
CA ILE A 16 0.35 -2.01 -2.47
C ILE A 16 0.29 -0.49 -2.31
N ALA A 17 0.25 0.27 -3.40
CA ALA A 17 0.07 1.72 -3.37
C ALA A 17 -1.25 2.11 -2.69
N PHE A 18 -2.34 1.41 -3.01
CA PHE A 18 -3.63 1.61 -2.33
C PHE A 18 -3.56 1.26 -0.84
N VAL A 19 -2.95 0.13 -0.46
CA VAL A 19 -2.79 -0.25 0.95
C VAL A 19 -2.00 0.81 1.72
N ASN A 20 -0.90 1.31 1.15
CA ASN A 20 -0.12 2.40 1.75
C ASN A 20 -0.98 3.65 1.95
N SER A 21 -1.73 4.09 0.92
CA SER A 21 -2.55 5.29 1.05
C SER A 21 -3.63 5.15 2.12
N GLN A 22 -4.23 3.97 2.28
CA GLN A 22 -5.18 3.71 3.36
C GLN A 22 -4.53 3.75 4.74
N MET A 23 -3.29 3.29 4.89
CA MET A 23 -2.52 3.40 6.15
C MET A 23 -2.08 4.84 6.46
N ASP A 24 -2.02 5.70 5.45
CA ASP A 24 -1.79 7.14 5.59
C ASP A 24 -3.09 7.92 5.86
N GLY A 25 -4.25 7.23 5.84
CA GLY A 25 -5.56 7.81 6.11
C GLY A 25 -6.19 8.51 4.90
N GLU A 26 -5.67 8.25 3.69
CA GLU A 26 -6.30 8.76 2.48
C GLU A 26 -7.68 8.13 2.27
N PRO A 27 -8.68 8.91 1.83
CA PRO A 27 -10.00 8.37 1.57
C PRO A 27 -9.96 7.37 0.40
N VAL A 28 -10.80 6.35 0.48
CA VAL A 28 -11.01 5.43 -0.65
C VAL A 28 -11.46 6.23 -1.88
N PRO A 29 -10.90 5.98 -3.08
CA PRO A 29 -11.31 6.68 -4.29
C PRO A 29 -12.82 6.59 -4.54
N CYS A 30 -13.44 7.72 -4.88
CA CYS A 30 -14.87 7.81 -5.11
C CYS A 30 -15.35 6.88 -6.23
N GLY A 31 -16.62 6.47 -6.16
CA GLY A 31 -17.29 5.68 -7.20
C GLY A 31 -17.16 6.31 -8.59
N GLY A 32 -16.81 5.50 -9.59
CA GLY A 32 -16.61 5.96 -10.98
C GLY A 32 -15.32 6.73 -11.24
N SER A 33 -14.45 6.89 -10.23
CA SER A 33 -13.10 7.46 -10.44
C SER A 33 -12.18 6.47 -11.15
N SER A 34 -11.22 7.02 -11.90
CA SER A 34 -10.18 6.22 -12.55
C SER A 34 -9.35 5.41 -11.54
N GLY A 35 -9.08 5.97 -10.36
CA GLY A 35 -8.36 5.29 -9.29
C GLY A 35 -9.11 4.06 -8.77
N LEU A 36 -10.43 4.17 -8.56
CA LEU A 36 -11.23 3.01 -8.15
C LEU A 36 -11.23 1.92 -9.24
N SER A 37 -11.39 2.30 -10.51
CA SER A 37 -11.36 1.33 -11.62
C SER A 37 -10.01 0.61 -11.74
N GLN A 38 -8.89 1.31 -11.48
CA GLN A 38 -7.56 0.70 -11.48
C GLN A 38 -7.40 -0.33 -10.36
N ILE A 39 -7.89 -0.02 -9.16
CA ILE A 39 -7.88 -0.95 -8.02
C ILE A 39 -8.77 -2.15 -8.31
N GLU A 40 -9.99 -1.95 -8.82
CA GLU A 40 -10.91 -3.04 -9.18
C GLU A 40 -10.31 -3.95 -10.25
N ASP A 41 -9.72 -3.38 -11.30
CA ASP A 41 -9.06 -4.16 -12.36
C ASP A 41 -7.85 -4.93 -11.80
N ALA A 42 -7.05 -4.35 -10.90
CA ALA A 42 -5.94 -5.02 -10.25
C ALA A 42 -6.39 -6.17 -9.35
N VAL A 43 -7.42 -5.97 -8.52
CA VAL A 43 -8.01 -7.02 -7.68
C VAL A 43 -8.55 -8.16 -8.54
N ARG A 44 -9.28 -7.86 -9.61
CA ARG A 44 -9.79 -8.88 -10.53
C ARG A 44 -8.67 -9.64 -11.23
N ALA A 45 -7.60 -8.96 -11.64
CA ALA A 45 -6.46 -9.63 -12.27
C ALA A 45 -5.84 -10.64 -11.30
N ILE A 46 -5.58 -10.23 -10.05
CA ILE A 46 -5.00 -11.13 -9.05
C ILE A 46 -5.92 -12.31 -8.76
N GLN A 47 -7.22 -12.07 -8.54
CA GLN A 47 -8.17 -13.15 -8.23
C GLN A 47 -8.30 -14.18 -9.35
N ASN A 48 -8.18 -13.77 -10.61
CA ASN A 48 -8.43 -14.64 -11.75
C ASN A 48 -7.17 -15.30 -12.31
N THR A 49 -6.01 -14.66 -12.20
CA THR A 49 -4.81 -15.10 -12.95
C THR A 49 -3.51 -15.09 -12.14
N ALA A 50 -3.50 -14.72 -10.86
CA ALA A 50 -2.28 -14.77 -10.05
C ALA A 50 -1.81 -16.21 -9.81
N THR A 51 -0.50 -16.40 -9.91
CA THR A 51 0.18 -17.63 -9.50
C THR A 51 0.50 -17.61 -8.00
N ASP A 52 0.90 -18.76 -7.45
CA ASP A 52 1.39 -18.84 -6.05
C ASP A 52 2.59 -17.90 -5.79
N TYR A 53 3.44 -17.73 -6.81
CA TYR A 53 4.55 -16.78 -6.76
C TYR A 53 4.05 -15.34 -6.64
N ASP A 54 3.09 -14.95 -7.47
CA ASP A 54 2.51 -13.60 -7.45
C ASP A 54 1.81 -13.31 -6.11
N MET A 55 1.08 -14.30 -5.58
CA MET A 55 0.42 -14.20 -4.27
C MET A 55 1.44 -14.09 -3.13
N SER A 56 2.54 -14.84 -3.21
CA SER A 56 3.64 -14.74 -2.24
C SER A 56 4.31 -13.37 -2.30
N MET A 57 4.51 -12.83 -3.49
CA MET A 57 5.07 -11.49 -3.69
C MET A 57 4.13 -10.41 -3.14
N LEU A 58 2.82 -10.49 -3.42
CA LEU A 58 1.82 -9.59 -2.84
C LEU A 58 1.83 -9.66 -1.32
N GLY A 59 1.82 -10.87 -0.75
CA GLY A 59 1.84 -11.07 0.70
C GLY A 59 3.09 -10.47 1.35
N LEU A 60 4.27 -10.78 0.82
CA LEU A 60 5.54 -10.27 1.34
C LEU A 60 5.60 -8.74 1.30
N ARG A 61 5.17 -8.13 0.18
CA ARG A 61 5.17 -6.67 0.04
C ARG A 61 4.15 -6.00 0.96
N THR A 62 2.99 -6.62 1.17
CA THR A 62 1.97 -6.12 2.10
C THR A 62 2.49 -6.14 3.53
N VAL A 63 3.14 -7.23 3.95
CA VAL A 63 3.80 -7.30 5.28
C VAL A 63 4.90 -6.25 5.40
N GLY A 64 5.73 -6.08 4.36
CA GLY A 64 6.77 -5.05 4.33
C GLY A 64 6.22 -3.64 4.51
N ALA A 65 5.11 -3.31 3.84
CA ALA A 65 4.41 -2.03 3.97
C ALA A 65 3.93 -1.78 5.41
N VAL A 66 3.31 -2.80 6.04
CA VAL A 66 2.87 -2.72 7.44
C VAL A 66 4.04 -2.53 8.40
N VAL A 67 5.13 -3.30 8.23
CA VAL A 67 6.33 -3.18 9.07
C VAL A 67 6.95 -1.78 8.95
N ALA A 68 7.05 -1.24 7.73
CA ALA A 68 7.54 0.12 7.51
C ALA A 68 6.67 1.17 8.22
N ARG A 69 5.35 1.02 8.18
CA ARG A 69 4.41 1.92 8.86
C ARG A 69 4.54 1.87 10.38
N VAL A 70 4.64 0.67 10.95
CA VAL A 70 4.85 0.48 12.40
C VAL A 70 6.15 1.13 12.83
N HIS A 71 7.24 0.89 12.09
CA HIS A 71 8.53 1.50 12.38
C HIS A 71 8.47 3.05 12.35
N SER A 72 7.82 3.63 11.34
CA SER A 72 7.61 5.07 11.24
C SER A 72 6.84 5.64 12.44
N ASN A 73 5.78 4.94 12.90
CA ASN A 73 5.04 5.35 14.09
C ASN A 73 5.88 5.29 15.37
N LEU A 74 6.74 4.29 15.53
CA LEU A 74 7.64 4.18 16.68
C LEU A 74 8.66 5.33 16.70
N ILE A 75 9.22 5.68 15.54
CA ILE A 75 10.12 6.85 15.41
C ILE A 75 9.38 8.13 15.78
N ALA A 76 8.17 8.34 15.24
CA ALA A 76 7.36 9.51 15.53
C ALA A 76 7.01 9.63 17.02
N GLU A 77 6.65 8.52 17.68
CA GLU A 77 6.40 8.49 19.12
C GLU A 77 7.67 8.82 19.92
N THR A 78 8.82 8.26 19.52
CA THR A 78 10.11 8.53 20.17
C THR A 78 10.48 10.01 20.08
N ALA A 79 10.34 10.59 18.89
CA ALA A 79 10.59 12.01 18.65
C ALA A 79 9.63 12.90 19.48
N LEU A 80 8.34 12.54 19.55
CA LEU A 80 7.36 13.28 20.37
C LEU A 80 7.72 13.22 21.86
N ARG A 81 8.15 12.06 22.37
CA ARG A 81 8.59 11.90 23.77
C ARG A 81 9.84 12.74 24.05
N ALA A 82 10.81 12.77 23.14
CA ALA A 82 12.01 13.61 23.26
C ALA A 82 11.63 15.09 23.31
N PHE A 83 10.79 15.55 22.38
CA PHE A 83 10.27 16.92 22.34
C PHE A 83 9.56 17.31 23.65
N LEU A 84 8.68 16.45 24.18
CA LEU A 84 7.94 16.73 25.41
C LEU A 84 8.84 16.77 26.66
N ARG A 85 9.98 16.10 26.65
CA ARG A 85 10.98 16.16 27.74
C ARG A 85 11.92 17.37 27.62
N GLY A 86 11.90 18.08 26.50
CA GLY A 86 12.85 19.15 26.19
C GLY A 86 14.23 18.64 25.78
N ASP A 87 14.34 17.38 25.35
CA ASP A 87 15.57 16.83 24.78
C ASP A 87 15.75 17.40 23.35
N GLU A 88 16.95 17.85 22.99
CA GLU A 88 17.28 18.17 21.59
C GLU A 88 17.20 16.88 20.77
N ILE A 89 16.37 16.90 19.72
CA ILE A 89 16.32 15.82 18.73
C ILE A 89 17.49 16.06 17.79
N GLU A 90 18.61 15.35 18.00
CA GLU A 90 19.73 15.28 17.04
C GLU A 90 19.35 14.54 15.76
#